data_AF-A0A6C0IPE5-F1
#
_entry.id   AF-A0A6C0IPE5-F1
#
_cell.length_a   1.000
_cell.length_b   1.000
_cell.length_c   1.000
_cell.angle_alpha   90.00
_cell.angle_beta   90.00
_cell.angle_gamma   90.00
#
_symmetry.space_group_name_H-M   'P 1'
#
loop_
_entity.id
_entity.type
_entity.pdbx_description
1 polymer ?
#
loop_
_entity_poly.entity_id
_entity_poly.type
_entity_poly.pdbx_seq_one_letter_code
_entity_poly.pdbx_strand_id
1 'polypeptide(L)'
;MKLLFEINTTFYKPVYLSIDENQCMNDLAEEILLHIERYSNLTRYDIADIFIEDEHTTLSIPNTKQLLHEFVTNHSDYFRDWNGCVNRNIHKVFVIDHKYLRQKINKADCKLITDRVNEAPPLQKLVNTLKTFMPTVYI
;
A
#
# COMPACT_ATOMS: atom_id res chain seq x y z
N MET A 1 23.46 -3.23 -5.90
CA MET A 1 23.18 -2.41 -4.70
C MET A 1 21.91 -2.96 -4.05
N LYS A 2 21.67 -2.68 -2.77
CA LYS A 2 20.43 -3.11 -2.10
C LYS A 2 19.53 -1.93 -1.82
N LEU A 3 18.24 -2.11 -2.04
CA LEU A 3 17.18 -1.18 -1.68
C LEU A 3 16.57 -1.61 -0.36
N LEU A 4 16.24 -0.64 0.50
CA LEU A 4 15.61 -0.90 1.79
C LEU A 4 14.14 -0.48 1.73
N PHE A 5 13.24 -1.40 2.02
CA PHE A 5 11.81 -1.18 2.01
C PHE A 5 11.24 -1.23 3.42
N GLU A 6 10.43 -0.23 3.78
CA GLU A 6 9.63 -0.21 5.00
C GLU A 6 8.19 -0.65 4.67
N ILE A 7 7.88 -1.89 5.03
CA ILE A 7 6.59 -2.54 4.79
C ILE A 7 5.62 -2.19 5.91
N ASN A 8 4.69 -1.30 5.61
CA ASN A 8 3.64 -0.83 6.48
C ASN A 8 2.41 -1.72 6.31
N THR A 9 1.95 -2.33 7.40
CA THR A 9 0.76 -3.19 7.41
C THR A 9 -0.34 -2.59 8.27
N THR A 10 -1.58 -3.00 8.06
CA THR A 10 -2.75 -2.54 8.82
C THR A 10 -2.85 -3.12 10.24
N PHE A 11 -1.99 -4.08 10.61
CA PHE A 11 -2.15 -4.90 11.81
C PHE A 11 -0.87 -5.12 12.63
N TYR A 12 0.32 -4.70 12.15
CA TYR A 12 1.58 -4.75 12.90
C TYR A 12 2.44 -3.49 12.73
N LYS A 13 3.50 -3.41 13.54
CA LYS A 13 4.60 -2.45 13.34
C LYS A 13 5.25 -2.66 11.97
N PRO A 14 5.79 -1.60 11.34
CA PRO A 14 6.47 -1.71 10.06
C PRO A 14 7.64 -2.70 10.10
N VAL A 15 7.83 -3.41 8.99
CA VAL A 15 8.91 -4.37 8.79
C VAL A 15 9.89 -3.82 7.77
N TYR A 16 11.18 -4.06 7.96
CA TYR A 16 12.21 -3.61 7.02
C TYR A 16 12.75 -4.79 6.20
N LEU A 17 12.69 -4.68 4.88
CA LEU A 17 13.20 -5.67 3.92
C LEU A 17 14.33 -5.06 3.08
N SER A 18 15.45 -5.76 2.99
CA SER A 18 16.59 -5.36 2.16
C SER A 18 16.69 -6.27 0.94
N ILE A 19 16.37 -5.70 -0.23
CA ILE A 19 16.15 -6.42 -1.49
C ILE A 19 17.24 -6.01 -2.48
N ASP A 20 17.72 -6.95 -3.30
CA ASP A 20 18.67 -6.62 -4.37
C ASP A 20 17.98 -5.86 -5.49
N GLU A 21 18.58 -4.77 -5.97
CA GLU A 21 18.00 -3.93 -7.02
C GLU A 21 17.85 -4.64 -8.38
N ASN A 22 18.52 -5.78 -8.54
CA ASN A 22 18.44 -6.65 -9.72
C ASN A 22 17.38 -7.76 -9.58
N GLN A 23 16.69 -7.84 -8.45
CA GLN A 23 15.50 -8.70 -8.34
C GLN A 23 14.34 -8.09 -9.12
N CYS A 24 13.40 -8.94 -9.53
CA CYS A 24 12.21 -8.50 -10.24
C CYS A 24 11.11 -8.03 -9.27
N MET A 25 10.17 -7.24 -9.77
CA MET A 25 9.04 -6.75 -8.96
C MET A 25 8.16 -7.88 -8.39
N ASN A 26 8.00 -8.98 -9.13
CA ASN A 26 7.31 -10.17 -8.62
C ASN A 26 8.06 -10.85 -7.46
N ASP A 27 9.40 -10.82 -7.46
CA ASP A 27 10.20 -11.36 -6.35
C ASP A 27 10.02 -10.50 -5.09
N LEU A 28 9.99 -9.16 -5.24
CA LEU A 28 9.66 -8.25 -4.13
C LEU A 28 8.27 -8.56 -3.55
N ALA A 29 7.26 -8.69 -4.40
CA ALA A 29 5.90 -8.99 -3.96
C ALA A 29 5.83 -10.33 -3.22
N GLU A 30 6.50 -11.37 -3.73
CA GLU A 30 6.55 -12.68 -3.08
C GLU A 30 7.31 -12.63 -1.75
N GLU A 31 8.43 -11.91 -1.65
CA GLU A 31 9.15 -11.74 -0.39
C GLU A 31 8.31 -11.02 0.68
N ILE A 32 7.55 -9.99 0.29
CA ILE A 32 6.62 -9.30 1.18
C ILE A 32 5.55 -10.27 1.68
N LEU A 33 4.92 -11.03 0.78
CA LEU A 33 3.88 -12.00 1.14
C LEU A 33 4.41 -13.09 2.06
N LEU A 34 5.56 -13.69 1.74
CA LEU A 34 6.21 -14.69 2.58
C LEU A 34 6.54 -14.15 3.96
N HIS A 35 7.00 -12.91 4.05
CA HIS A 35 7.28 -12.28 5.33
C HIS A 35 5.99 -12.08 6.15
N ILE A 36 4.90 -11.65 5.51
CA ILE A 36 3.61 -11.53 6.18
C ILE A 36 3.14 -12.90 6.67
N GLU A 37 3.14 -13.93 5.82
CA GLU A 37 2.71 -15.28 6.18
C GLU A 37 3.53 -15.87 7.33
N ARG A 38 4.82 -15.55 7.40
CA ARG A 38 5.72 -16.07 8.43
C ARG A 38 5.56 -15.39 9.79
N TYR A 39 5.26 -14.09 9.81
CA TYR A 39 5.28 -13.27 11.02
C TYR A 39 3.89 -12.76 11.45
N SER A 40 2.85 -13.13 10.71
CA SER A 40 1.45 -12.83 11.04
C SER A 40 0.58 -14.08 10.99
N ASN A 41 -0.66 -13.94 11.46
CA ASN A 41 -1.69 -14.97 11.26
C ASN A 41 -2.43 -14.82 9.91
N LEU A 42 -1.95 -13.96 9.00
CA LEU A 42 -2.54 -13.76 7.68
C LEU A 42 -1.87 -14.64 6.65
N THR A 43 -2.67 -15.08 5.69
CA THR A 43 -2.21 -15.74 4.47
C THR A 43 -2.14 -14.74 3.33
N ARG A 44 -1.42 -15.07 2.25
CA ARG A 44 -1.44 -14.26 1.02
C ARG A 44 -2.84 -14.04 0.44
N TYR A 45 -3.79 -14.95 0.72
CA TYR A 45 -5.18 -14.83 0.30
C TYR A 45 -5.98 -13.81 1.11
N ASP A 46 -5.47 -13.42 2.29
CA ASP A 46 -6.07 -12.35 3.09
C ASP A 46 -5.61 -10.97 2.63
N ILE A 47 -4.52 -10.89 1.86
CA ILE A 47 -3.97 -9.64 1.33
C ILE A 47 -4.75 -9.19 0.11
N ALA A 48 -5.25 -7.97 0.16
CA ALA A 48 -6.04 -7.36 -0.91
C ALA A 48 -5.16 -6.62 -1.92
N ASP A 49 -4.14 -5.89 -1.45
CA ASP A 49 -3.20 -5.17 -2.32
C ASP A 49 -1.88 -4.89 -1.60
N ILE A 50 -0.82 -4.74 -2.40
CA ILE A 50 0.49 -4.24 -2.01
C ILE A 50 0.74 -3.01 -2.88
N PHE A 51 0.93 -1.83 -2.30
CA PHE A 51 0.99 -0.59 -3.05
C PHE A 51 2.02 0.38 -2.47
N ILE A 52 2.42 1.34 -3.30
CA ILE A 52 3.19 2.51 -2.91
C ILE A 52 2.29 3.75 -3.05
N GLU A 53 2.61 4.80 -2.31
CA GLU A 53 1.85 6.06 -2.35
C GLU A 53 2.81 7.25 -2.48
N ASP A 54 2.32 8.28 -3.16
CA ASP A 54 2.88 9.63 -3.10
C ASP A 54 1.85 10.57 -2.43
N GLU A 55 2.10 11.87 -2.43
CA GLU A 55 1.19 12.86 -1.81
C GLU A 55 -0.22 12.92 -2.44
N HIS A 56 -0.42 12.34 -3.63
CA HIS A 56 -1.62 12.58 -4.44
C HIS A 56 -2.33 11.30 -4.91
N THR A 57 -1.60 10.20 -5.01
CA THR A 57 -1.95 8.98 -5.72
C THR A 57 -1.32 7.75 -5.09
N THR A 58 -1.90 6.59 -5.40
CA THR A 58 -1.42 5.28 -4.99
C THR A 58 -1.19 4.43 -6.22
N LEU A 59 -0.13 3.62 -6.21
CA LEU A 59 0.21 2.69 -7.26
C LEU A 59 0.39 1.29 -6.70
N SER A 60 -0.43 0.35 -7.13
CA SER A 60 -0.27 -1.07 -6.78
C SER A 60 1.04 -1.62 -7.36
N ILE A 61 1.74 -2.42 -6.57
CA ILE A 61 2.97 -3.07 -6.98
C ILE A 61 2.64 -4.10 -8.08
N PRO A 62 3.23 -3.97 -9.28
CA PRO A 62 2.89 -4.86 -10.37
C PRO A 62 3.58 -6.21 -10.22
N ASN A 63 2.85 -7.30 -10.47
CA ASN A 63 3.41 -8.64 -10.56
C ASN A 63 4.07 -8.86 -11.93
N THR A 64 5.28 -8.32 -12.09
CA THR A 64 6.01 -8.34 -13.38
C THR A 64 7.47 -8.75 -13.21
N LYS A 65 8.10 -9.13 -14.32
CA LYS A 65 9.55 -9.40 -14.41
C LYS A 65 10.39 -8.13 -14.62
N GLN A 66 9.80 -6.94 -14.43
CA GLN A 66 10.55 -5.70 -14.49
C GLN A 66 11.53 -5.67 -13.31
N LEU A 67 12.75 -5.19 -13.54
CA LEU A 67 13.74 -5.08 -12.48
C LEU A 67 13.35 -3.96 -11.50
N LEU A 68 13.67 -4.16 -10.22
CA LEU A 68 13.35 -3.20 -9.16
C LEU A 68 13.91 -1.81 -9.43
N HIS A 69 15.19 -1.71 -9.80
CA HIS A 69 15.80 -0.41 -10.10
C HIS A 69 15.14 0.29 -11.30
N GLU A 70 14.73 -0.46 -12.33
CA GLU A 70 14.01 0.09 -13.48
C GLU A 70 12.65 0.62 -13.04
N PHE A 71 11.93 -0.14 -12.20
CA PHE A 71 10.63 0.26 -11.68
C PHE A 71 10.73 1.52 -10.82
N VAL A 72 11.70 1.59 -9.91
CA VAL A 72 11.95 2.76 -9.07
C VAL A 72 12.32 3.99 -9.91
N THR A 73 13.14 3.80 -10.94
CA THR A 73 13.52 4.89 -11.85
C THR A 73 12.32 5.41 -12.64
N ASN A 74 11.50 4.51 -13.16
CA ASN A 74 10.31 4.85 -13.97
C ASN A 74 9.19 5.50 -13.14
N HIS A 75 9.15 5.23 -11.84
CA HIS A 75 8.14 5.75 -10.91
C HIS A 75 8.77 6.61 -9.82
N SER A 76 9.81 7.37 -10.17
CA SER A 76 10.62 8.13 -9.20
C SER A 76 9.80 9.05 -8.28
N ASP A 77 8.63 9.53 -8.72
CA ASP A 77 7.70 10.34 -7.93
C ASP A 77 7.23 9.65 -6.64
N TYR A 78 7.08 8.33 -6.66
CA TYR A 78 6.69 7.51 -5.50
C TYR A 78 7.87 7.14 -4.59
N PHE A 79 9.10 7.47 -5.00
CA PHE A 79 10.33 7.09 -4.31
C PHE A 79 11.21 8.30 -3.96
N ARG A 80 10.68 9.53 -4.08
CA ARG A 80 11.41 10.76 -3.74
C ARG A 80 11.73 10.83 -2.24
N ASP A 81 12.80 11.56 -1.91
CA ASP A 81 13.35 11.75 -0.56
C ASP A 81 12.31 12.16 0.51
N TRP A 82 11.16 12.70 0.10
CA TRP A 82 10.13 13.29 0.96
C TRP A 82 8.90 12.40 1.19
N ASN A 83 8.93 11.09 0.91
CA ASN A 83 7.80 10.21 1.25
C ASN A 83 7.76 9.82 2.75
N GLY A 84 8.20 10.73 3.62
CA GLY A 84 8.15 10.61 5.08
C GLY A 84 9.11 9.57 5.67
N CYS A 85 10.18 9.20 4.97
CA CYS A 85 11.23 8.34 5.50
C CYS A 85 12.31 9.17 6.20
N VAL A 86 12.68 8.76 7.41
CA VAL A 86 13.72 9.44 8.22
C VAL A 86 15.12 9.31 7.57
N ASN A 87 15.29 8.38 6.63
CA ASN A 87 16.53 8.14 5.89
C ASN A 87 16.29 8.18 4.38
N ARG A 88 17.17 8.88 3.65
CA ARG A 88 17.13 9.10 2.18
C ARG A 88 17.12 7.84 1.29
N ASN A 89 17.17 6.63 1.88
CA ASN A 89 17.28 5.36 1.16
C ASN A 89 16.25 4.31 1.62
N ILE A 90 15.17 4.72 2.30
CA ILE A 90 14.10 3.81 2.72
C ILE A 90 12.86 4.09 1.87
N HIS A 91 12.33 3.06 1.22
CA HIS A 91 11.14 3.17 0.38
C HIS A 91 9.93 2.58 1.11
N LYS A 92 8.85 3.34 1.25
CA LYS A 92 7.64 2.84 1.91
C LYS A 92 6.80 2.01 0.96
N VAL A 93 6.34 0.87 1.47
CA VAL A 93 5.37 0.01 0.81
C VAL A 93 4.27 -0.28 1.80
N PHE A 94 3.03 -0.25 1.34
CA PHE A 94 1.84 -0.48 2.14
C PHE A 94 1.19 -1.78 1.73
N VAL A 95 0.70 -2.51 2.73
CA VAL A 95 -0.04 -3.75 2.53
C VAL A 95 -1.38 -3.64 3.23
N ILE A 96 -2.44 -3.88 2.47
CA ILE A 96 -3.81 -3.83 2.96
C ILE A 96 -4.45 -5.21 2.84
N ASP A 97 -5.12 -5.64 3.90
CA ASP A 97 -5.86 -6.90 3.94
C ASP A 97 -7.35 -6.69 3.62
N HIS A 98 -7.99 -7.76 3.14
CA HIS A 98 -9.42 -7.75 2.80
C HIS A 98 -10.32 -7.41 3.98
N LYS A 99 -9.94 -7.79 5.21
CA LYS A 99 -10.75 -7.53 6.40
C LYS A 99 -10.74 -6.04 6.74
N TYR A 100 -9.58 -5.38 6.70
CA TYR A 100 -9.48 -3.93 6.88
C TYR A 100 -10.22 -3.18 5.77
N LEU A 101 -10.06 -3.60 4.51
CA LEU A 101 -10.76 -2.99 3.37
C LEU A 101 -12.29 -3.08 3.56
N ARG A 102 -12.82 -4.26 3.92
CA ARG A 102 -14.25 -4.45 4.22
C ARG A 102 -14.72 -3.58 5.37
N GLN A 103 -13.94 -3.45 6.45
CA GLN A 103 -14.30 -2.58 7.58
C GLN A 103 -14.40 -1.11 7.17
N LYS A 104 -13.50 -0.65 6.30
CA LYS A 104 -13.51 0.73 5.80
C LYS A 104 -14.70 0.99 4.87
N ILE A 105 -14.99 0.06 3.96
CA ILE A 105 -16.16 0.13 3.09
C ILE A 105 -17.44 0.15 3.93
N ASN A 106 -17.61 -0.80 4.86
CA ASN A 106 -18.81 -0.86 5.71
C ASN A 106 -18.96 0.38 6.61
N LYS A 107 -17.86 0.98 7.09
CA LYS A 107 -17.91 2.26 7.82
C LYS A 107 -18.30 3.43 6.92
N ALA A 108 -17.85 3.45 5.66
CA ALA A 108 -18.26 4.46 4.69
C ALA A 108 -19.74 4.31 4.32
N ASP A 109 -20.21 3.08 4.15
CA ASP A 109 -21.62 2.78 3.88
C ASP A 109 -22.53 3.16 5.06
N CYS A 110 -22.11 2.90 6.30
CA CYS A 110 -22.84 3.38 7.49
C CYS A 110 -22.89 4.91 7.60
N LYS A 111 -21.88 5.64 7.08
CA LYS A 111 -21.92 7.11 7.02
C LYS A 111 -22.79 7.64 5.87
N LEU A 112 -22.96 6.87 4.79
CA LEU A 112 -23.86 7.23 3.70
C LEU A 112 -25.34 6.98 4.05
N ILE A 113 -25.62 5.98 4.89
CA ILE A 113 -26.99 5.64 5.33
C ILE A 113 -27.55 6.66 6.34
N THR A 114 -26.70 7.44 7.03
CA THR A 114 -27.17 8.51 7.92
C THR A 114 -27.53 9.81 7.20
N ASP A 115 -27.13 9.99 5.94
CA ASP A 115 -27.42 11.24 5.22
C ASP A 115 -28.35 11.12 4.02
N ARG A 116 -28.57 9.95 3.38
CA ARG A 116 -29.57 9.85 2.31
C ARG A 116 -30.24 8.48 2.23
N VAL A 117 -31.54 8.49 2.52
CA VAL A 117 -32.53 7.56 1.98
C VAL A 117 -32.39 7.57 0.44
N ASN A 118 -32.20 6.37 -0.13
CA ASN A 118 -32.32 5.99 -1.55
C ASN A 118 -31.28 6.55 -2.53
N GLU A 119 -30.31 5.70 -2.89
CA GLU A 119 -29.78 5.39 -4.24
C GLU A 119 -28.28 5.04 -4.18
N ALA A 120 -27.90 3.93 -4.82
CA ALA A 120 -26.53 3.41 -4.81
C ALA A 120 -25.57 4.37 -5.55
N PRO A 121 -24.43 4.77 -4.95
CA PRO A 121 -23.52 5.71 -5.61
C PRO A 121 -22.52 4.99 -6.53
N PRO A 122 -22.16 5.62 -7.67
CA PRO A 122 -21.20 5.06 -8.62
C PRO A 122 -19.78 5.05 -8.04
N LEU A 123 -19.00 4.01 -8.39
CA LEU A 123 -17.66 3.68 -7.88
C LEU A 123 -16.67 4.87 -7.82
N GLN A 124 -16.84 5.89 -8.66
CA GLN A 124 -16.03 7.11 -8.66
C GLN A 124 -16.17 7.95 -7.37
N LYS A 125 -17.33 7.92 -6.70
CA LYS A 125 -17.52 8.60 -5.40
C LYS A 125 -16.74 7.94 -4.27
N LEU A 126 -16.50 6.63 -4.36
CA LEU A 126 -15.80 5.87 -3.33
C LEU A 126 -14.32 6.26 -3.25
N VAL A 127 -13.70 6.49 -4.41
CA VAL A 127 -12.29 6.90 -4.54
C VAL A 127 -12.04 8.29 -3.91
N ASN A 128 -12.91 9.26 -4.17
CA ASN A 128 -12.78 10.61 -3.61
C ASN A 128 -13.03 10.64 -2.08
N THR A 129 -13.86 9.72 -1.60
CA THR A 129 -14.16 9.60 -0.17
C THR A 129 -12.96 9.05 0.61
N LEU A 130 -12.20 8.11 0.04
CA LEU A 130 -11.00 7.57 0.67
C LEU A 130 -9.90 8.65 0.87
N LYS A 131 -9.74 9.56 -0.10
CA LYS A 131 -8.81 10.70 0.01
C LYS A 131 -9.13 11.66 1.15
N THR A 132 -10.39 11.76 1.56
CA THR A 132 -10.83 12.69 2.61
C THR A 132 -10.66 12.11 4.02
N PHE A 133 -10.58 10.77 4.16
CA PHE A 133 -10.57 10.08 5.45
C PHE A 133 -9.17 9.69 5.96
N MET A 134 -8.10 10.04 5.24
CA MET A 134 -6.72 9.92 5.71
C MET A 134 -5.97 11.28 5.75
N PRO A 135 -6.41 12.27 6.53
CA PRO A 135 -5.66 13.52 6.68
C PRO A 135 -4.42 13.40 7.59
N THR A 136 -4.21 12.28 8.28
CA THR A 136 -3.20 12.12 9.36
C THR A 136 -1.93 11.37 8.97
N VAL A 137 -1.48 11.50 7.73
CA VAL A 137 -0.07 11.25 7.36
C VAL A 137 0.57 12.58 6.96
N TYR A 138 0.39 13.60 7.80
CA TYR A 138 1.07 14.89 7.69
C TYR A 138 1.38 15.40 9.10
N ILE A 139 2.60 15.13 9.56
CA ILE A 139 3.41 16.01 10.41
C ILE A 139 4.84 15.92 9.87
#